data_AF-A0A9P0BE75-F1
#
_entry.id   AF-A0A9P0BE75-F1
#
_cell.length_a   1.000
_cell.length_b   1.000
_cell.length_c   1.000
_cell.angle_alpha   90.00
_cell.angle_beta   90.00
_cell.angle_gamma   90.00
#
_symmetry.space_group_name_H-M   'P 1'
#
loop_
_entity.id
_entity.type
_entity.pdbx_description
1 polymer ?
#
loop_
_entity_poly.entity_id
_entity_poly.type
_entity_poly.pdbx_seq_one_letter_code
_entity_poly.pdbx_strand_id
1 'polypeptide(L)'
;MSESSSDSSIYGEESETVIPAKRIKGIFHTEEYKRNVIRKSKVAGKQHTNWRGNIVESRKTDDPCSCKKKCFSSLTTEYLQYRLSHFNNFKNKNEQDIYLQGLITVANVQRKRSMMM
;
A
#
# COMPACT_ATOMS: atom_id res chain seq x y z
N MET A 1 -32.75 33.97 53.24
CA MET A 1 -33.81 33.32 52.43
C MET A 1 -33.62 33.79 50.99
N SER A 2 -33.93 32.94 50.00
CA SER A 2 -33.63 33.03 48.54
C SER A 2 -32.17 32.80 48.18
N GLU A 3 -31.77 32.03 47.15
CA GLU A 3 -32.33 30.97 46.30
C GLU A 3 -31.17 30.57 45.35
N SER A 4 -30.98 29.28 45.06
CA SER A 4 -30.40 28.74 43.79
C SER A 4 -28.92 29.07 43.45
N SER A 5 -28.09 28.29 42.77
CA SER A 5 -28.27 27.11 41.90
C SER A 5 -27.00 26.25 41.91
N SER A 6 -27.24 24.94 41.86
CA SER A 6 -26.37 23.87 41.42
C SER A 6 -25.76 24.09 40.03
N ASP A 7 -24.53 23.62 39.81
CA ASP A 7 -24.25 22.79 38.64
C ASP A 7 -23.10 21.82 38.91
N SER A 8 -23.44 20.55 39.12
CA SER A 8 -22.52 19.42 39.24
C SER A 8 -22.55 18.72 37.89
N SER A 9 -21.53 18.98 37.06
CA SER A 9 -21.39 18.30 35.78
C SER A 9 -20.91 16.86 35.98
N ILE A 10 -21.89 15.96 36.02
CA ILE A 10 -21.80 14.55 35.66
C ILE A 10 -21.51 14.44 34.16
N TYR A 11 -20.39 13.81 33.78
CA TYR A 11 -20.19 12.99 32.56
C TYR A 11 -18.94 12.13 32.86
N GLY A 12 -19.02 10.85 33.22
CA GLY A 12 -19.69 9.76 32.52
C GLY A 12 -18.62 8.98 31.76
N GLU A 13 -17.95 8.03 32.43
CA GLU A 13 -16.95 7.14 31.83
C GLU A 13 -17.55 6.43 30.61
N GLU A 14 -16.99 6.72 29.42
CA GLU A 14 -17.35 6.02 28.18
C GLU A 14 -16.88 4.57 28.28
N SER A 15 -17.77 3.68 28.72
CA SER A 15 -17.57 2.25 28.57
C SER A 15 -17.67 1.91 27.08
N GLU A 16 -16.55 1.54 26.47
CA GLU A 16 -16.50 0.90 25.16
C GLU A 16 -17.36 -0.37 25.20
N THR A 17 -18.62 -0.27 24.76
CA THR A 17 -19.47 -1.44 24.56
C THR A 17 -18.92 -2.20 23.37
N VAL A 18 -18.12 -3.23 23.63
CA VAL A 18 -17.71 -4.22 22.62
C VAL A 18 -18.96 -4.97 22.19
N ILE A 19 -19.59 -4.52 21.10
CA ILE A 19 -20.75 -5.21 20.52
C ILE A 19 -20.24 -6.56 19.98
N PRO A 20 -20.72 -7.71 20.48
CA PRO A 20 -20.27 -9.00 20.00
C PRO A 20 -20.72 -9.17 18.54
N ALA A 21 -19.74 -9.30 17.64
CA ALA A 21 -20.00 -9.51 16.21
C ALA A 21 -20.82 -10.80 16.03
N LYS A 22 -22.05 -10.66 15.51
CA LYS A 22 -22.90 -11.81 15.16
C LYS A 22 -22.15 -12.69 14.17
N ARG A 23 -21.95 -13.97 14.50
CA ARG A 23 -21.30 -14.96 13.62
C ARG A 23 -22.10 -15.09 12.33
N ILE A 24 -21.60 -14.55 11.23
CA ILE A 24 -22.19 -14.71 9.90
C ILE A 24 -21.97 -16.17 9.48
N LYS A 25 -23.06 -16.93 9.33
CA LYS A 25 -23.00 -18.32 8.86
C LYS A 25 -22.30 -18.37 7.49
N GLY A 26 -21.31 -19.25 7.33
CA GLY A 26 -20.63 -19.50 6.05
C GLY A 26 -19.31 -18.75 5.82
N ILE A 27 -18.98 -17.73 6.64
CA ILE A 27 -17.69 -17.04 6.55
C ILE A 27 -16.78 -17.55 7.66
N PHE A 28 -15.91 -18.48 7.32
CA PHE A 28 -14.93 -19.08 8.23
C PHE A 28 -13.54 -19.01 7.60
N HIS A 29 -12.51 -18.68 8.38
CA HIS A 29 -11.11 -18.61 7.95
C HIS A 29 -10.91 -17.85 6.62
N THR A 30 -11.40 -16.61 6.56
CA THR A 30 -11.30 -15.78 5.34
C THR A 30 -9.87 -15.64 4.83
N GLU A 31 -8.88 -15.69 5.73
CA GLU A 31 -7.48 -15.53 5.37
C GLU A 31 -6.92 -16.68 4.53
N GLU A 32 -7.54 -17.85 4.62
CA GLU A 32 -7.16 -19.05 3.87
C GLU A 32 -7.82 -19.12 2.50
N TYR A 33 -8.77 -18.22 2.23
CA TYR A 33 -9.41 -18.19 0.92
C TYR A 33 -8.35 -17.95 -0.14
N LYS A 34 -8.33 -18.81 -1.18
CA LYS A 34 -7.34 -18.74 -2.28
C LYS A 34 -7.16 -17.31 -2.79
N ARG A 35 -8.26 -16.56 -2.95
CA ARG A 35 -8.23 -15.15 -3.36
C ARG A 35 -7.44 -14.26 -2.39
N ASN A 36 -7.63 -14.43 -1.09
CA ASN A 36 -7.00 -13.61 -0.05
C ASN A 36 -5.52 -13.98 0.10
N VAL A 37 -5.19 -15.27 0.08
CA VAL A 37 -3.80 -15.75 0.04
C VAL A 37 -3.05 -15.18 -1.17
N ILE A 38 -3.61 -15.31 -2.37
CA ILE A 38 -3.01 -14.75 -3.60
C ILE A 38 -2.86 -13.23 -3.47
N ARG A 39 -3.89 -12.52 -2.96
CA ARG A 39 -3.82 -11.06 -2.80
C ARG A 39 -2.69 -10.66 -1.86
N LYS A 40 -2.54 -11.33 -0.71
CA LYS A 40 -1.47 -11.08 0.26
C LYS A 40 -0.10 -11.34 -0.36
N SER A 41 0.08 -12.45 -1.06
CA SER A 41 1.35 -12.75 -1.74
C SER A 41 1.70 -11.72 -2.81
N LYS A 42 0.71 -11.22 -3.57
CA LYS A 42 0.93 -10.16 -4.57
C LYS A 42 1.36 -8.83 -3.95
N VAL A 43 0.75 -8.43 -2.84
CA VAL A 43 1.13 -7.21 -2.12
C VAL A 43 2.55 -7.34 -1.57
N ALA A 44 2.85 -8.45 -0.92
CA ALA A 44 4.17 -8.73 -0.35
C ALA A 44 5.27 -9.03 -1.39
N GLY A 45 4.92 -9.12 -2.69
CA GLY A 45 5.86 -9.48 -3.75
C GLY A 45 6.44 -10.90 -3.64
N LYS A 46 5.73 -11.83 -2.97
CA LYS A 46 6.17 -13.22 -2.78
C LYS A 46 5.75 -14.10 -3.96
N GLN A 47 6.52 -15.17 -4.15
CA GLN A 47 6.16 -16.23 -5.10
C GLN A 47 4.77 -16.78 -4.75
N HIS A 48 3.93 -16.97 -5.76
CA HIS A 48 2.57 -17.50 -5.56
C HIS A 48 2.05 -18.20 -6.81
N THR A 49 1.10 -19.10 -6.59
CA THR A 49 0.35 -19.73 -7.68
C THR A 49 -0.79 -18.82 -8.10
N ASN A 50 -0.88 -18.50 -9.39
CA ASN A 50 -1.98 -17.71 -9.92
C ASN A 50 -3.28 -18.53 -10.03
N TRP A 51 -4.38 -17.89 -10.40
CA TRP A 51 -5.67 -18.56 -10.59
C TRP A 51 -5.67 -19.64 -11.69
N ARG A 52 -4.72 -19.58 -12.63
CA ARG A 52 -4.54 -20.55 -13.71
C ARG A 52 -3.65 -21.73 -13.31
N GLY A 53 -3.11 -21.74 -12.07
CA GLY A 53 -2.20 -22.78 -11.59
C GLY A 53 -0.72 -22.54 -11.90
N ASN A 54 -0.36 -21.43 -12.55
CA ASN A 54 1.04 -21.14 -12.88
C ASN A 54 1.74 -20.50 -11.68
N ILE A 55 3.01 -20.87 -11.47
CA ILE A 55 3.88 -20.25 -10.47
C ILE A 55 4.33 -18.88 -11.01
N VAL A 56 4.11 -17.85 -10.21
CA VAL A 56 4.62 -16.50 -10.42
C VAL A 56 5.75 -16.29 -9.43
N GLU A 57 6.94 -15.94 -9.92
CA GLU A 57 8.12 -15.70 -9.09
C GLU A 57 7.94 -14.50 -8.13
N SER A 58 8.79 -14.44 -7.10
CA SER A 58 8.89 -13.28 -6.24
C SER A 58 9.37 -12.05 -7.04
N ARG A 59 8.94 -10.86 -6.59
CA ARG A 59 9.36 -9.60 -7.19
C ARG A 59 10.83 -9.36 -6.92
N LYS A 60 11.60 -9.10 -7.98
CA LYS A 60 13.03 -8.82 -7.94
C LYS A 60 13.30 -7.50 -8.68
N THR A 61 14.44 -6.89 -8.40
CA THR A 61 14.96 -5.80 -9.23
C THR A 61 15.63 -6.43 -10.43
N ASP A 62 15.04 -6.27 -11.61
CA ASP A 62 15.60 -6.77 -12.86
C ASP A 62 16.83 -5.96 -13.31
N ASP A 63 17.47 -6.45 -14.37
CA ASP A 63 18.61 -5.78 -14.99
C ASP A 63 18.25 -4.35 -15.45
N PRO A 64 19.24 -3.44 -15.50
CA PRO A 64 19.05 -2.09 -16.01
C PRO A 64 18.39 -2.07 -17.40
N CYS A 65 17.46 -1.13 -17.62
CA CYS A 65 16.90 -0.93 -18.96
C CYS A 65 18.03 -0.65 -19.98
N SER A 66 17.89 -1.17 -21.20
CA SER A 66 18.72 -0.77 -22.35
C SER A 66 18.29 0.57 -22.99
N CYS A 67 17.45 1.33 -22.29
CA CYS A 67 16.80 2.50 -22.82
C CYS A 67 17.75 3.70 -22.94
N LYS A 68 17.61 4.52 -24.00
CA LYS A 68 18.48 5.69 -24.28
C LYS A 68 18.60 6.69 -23.12
N LYS A 69 17.58 6.72 -22.26
CA LYS A 69 17.52 7.58 -21.06
C LYS A 69 18.40 7.08 -19.92
N LYS A 70 19.00 5.88 -20.03
CA LYS A 70 19.89 5.26 -19.03
C LYS A 70 19.33 5.38 -17.61
N CYS A 71 18.04 5.06 -17.42
CA CYS A 71 17.31 5.37 -16.19
C CYS A 71 17.96 4.83 -14.90
N PHE A 72 18.76 3.78 -15.01
CA PHE A 72 19.43 3.11 -13.91
C PHE A 72 20.86 3.61 -13.65
N SER A 73 21.44 4.47 -14.51
CA SER A 73 22.83 4.91 -14.35
C SER A 73 23.04 5.79 -13.11
N SER A 74 21.98 6.44 -12.62
CA SER A 74 22.01 7.30 -11.44
C SER A 74 21.48 6.60 -10.17
N LEU A 75 21.11 5.32 -10.26
CA LEU A 75 20.48 4.59 -9.15
C LEU A 75 21.44 3.51 -8.66
N THR A 76 21.71 3.47 -7.35
CA THR A 76 22.50 2.41 -6.75
C THR A 76 21.65 1.15 -6.53
N THR A 77 22.30 0.00 -6.49
CA THR A 77 21.64 -1.27 -6.20
C THR A 77 20.98 -1.26 -4.81
N GLU A 78 21.62 -0.65 -3.79
CA GLU A 78 21.03 -0.59 -2.46
C GLU A 78 19.75 0.25 -2.46
N TYR A 79 19.73 1.35 -3.21
CA TYR A 79 18.54 2.20 -3.33
C TYR A 79 17.36 1.45 -3.96
N LEU A 80 17.62 0.66 -5.00
CA LEU A 80 16.60 -0.15 -5.67
C LEU A 80 16.04 -1.24 -4.74
N GLN A 81 16.92 -1.92 -4.00
CA GLN A 81 16.52 -2.92 -3.01
C GLN A 81 15.70 -2.29 -1.88
N TYR A 82 16.13 -1.13 -1.38
CA TYR A 82 15.40 -0.36 -0.37
C TYR A 82 13.99 0.02 -0.87
N ARG A 83 13.90 0.60 -2.08
CA ARG A 83 12.62 0.98 -2.72
C ARG A 83 11.69 -0.23 -2.85
N LEU A 84 12.22 -1.36 -3.33
CA LEU A 84 11.45 -2.58 -3.52
C LEU A 84 10.98 -3.17 -2.18
N SER A 85 11.86 -3.23 -1.18
CA SER A 85 11.53 -3.69 0.18
C SER A 85 10.44 -2.82 0.81
N HIS A 86 10.59 -1.50 0.74
CA HIS A 86 9.60 -0.56 1.22
C HIS A 86 8.24 -0.75 0.53
N PHE A 87 8.23 -0.90 -0.79
CA PHE A 87 7.00 -1.14 -1.57
C PHE A 87 6.31 -2.46 -1.24
N ASN A 88 7.07 -3.50 -0.88
CA ASN A 88 6.51 -4.80 -0.49
C ASN A 88 5.96 -4.83 0.95
N ASN A 89 6.28 -3.82 1.78
CA ASN A 89 5.85 -3.75 3.18
C ASN A 89 4.49 -3.08 3.39
N PHE A 90 3.85 -2.56 2.34
CA PHE A 90 2.50 -2.00 2.45
C PHE A 90 1.45 -3.07 2.78
N LYS A 91 0.35 -2.66 3.44
CA LYS A 91 -0.69 -3.59 3.90
C LYS A 91 -1.58 -4.07 2.76
N ASN A 92 -1.85 -3.21 1.79
CA ASN A 92 -2.76 -3.48 0.68
C ASN A 92 -2.34 -2.75 -0.61
N LYS A 93 -2.99 -3.13 -1.72
CA LYS A 93 -2.73 -2.54 -3.05
C LYS A 93 -3.04 -1.05 -3.11
N ASN A 94 -4.04 -0.58 -2.36
CA ASN A 94 -4.43 0.83 -2.40
C ASN A 94 -3.33 1.72 -1.81
N GLU A 95 -2.74 1.31 -0.67
CA GLU A 95 -1.58 1.99 -0.08
C GLU A 95 -0.38 2.00 -1.05
N GLN A 96 -0.12 0.88 -1.74
CA GLN A 96 0.89 0.82 -2.80
C GLN A 96 0.63 1.84 -3.90
N ASP A 97 -0.61 1.90 -4.41
CA ASP A 97 -0.99 2.80 -5.49
C ASP A 97 -0.93 4.28 -5.05
N ILE A 98 -1.37 4.59 -3.84
CA ILE A 98 -1.29 5.94 -3.24
C ILE A 98 0.18 6.37 -3.13
N TYR A 99 1.05 5.50 -2.62
CA TYR A 99 2.48 5.76 -2.55
C TYR A 99 3.06 6.08 -3.94
N LEU A 100 2.76 5.26 -4.95
CA LEU A 100 3.23 5.50 -6.32
C LEU A 100 2.72 6.81 -6.91
N GLN A 101 1.46 7.16 -6.67
CA GLN A 101 0.88 8.43 -7.11
C GLN A 101 1.57 9.62 -6.45
N GLY A 102 1.88 9.54 -5.16
CA GLY A 102 2.58 10.60 -4.43
C GLY A 102 4.01 10.86 -4.92
N LEU A 103 4.62 9.92 -5.64
CA LEU A 103 5.96 10.09 -6.22
C LEU A 103 5.93 10.81 -7.58
N ILE A 104 4.76 10.95 -8.20
CA ILE A 104 4.62 11.60 -9.50
C ILE A 104 4.62 13.11 -9.27
N THR A 105 5.63 13.80 -9.79
CA THR A 105 5.73 15.25 -9.72
C THR A 105 5.32 15.89 -11.04
N VAL A 106 4.64 17.03 -10.96
CA VAL A 106 4.32 17.85 -12.13
C VAL A 106 5.57 18.66 -12.49
N ALA A 107 6.07 18.48 -13.72
CA ALA A 107 7.17 19.25 -14.27
C ALA A 107 6.69 20.10 -15.45
N ASN A 108 7.19 21.33 -15.56
CA ASN A 108 6.91 22.20 -16.71
C ASN A 108 7.46 21.59 -18.01
N VAL A 109 6.70 21.74 -19.11
CA VAL A 109 7.09 21.22 -20.43
C VAL A 109 8.35 21.92 -20.92
N GLN A 110 9.46 21.18 -20.98
CA GLN A 110 10.72 21.65 -21.56
C GLN A 110 10.71 21.43 -23.07
N ARG A 111 10.51 22.50 -23.85
CA ARG A 111 10.64 22.44 -25.31
C ARG A 111 12.12 22.49 -25.68
N LYS A 112 12.64 21.43 -26.30
CA LYS A 112 13.96 21.49 -26.94
C LYS A 112 13.85 22.36 -28.20
N ARG A 113 14.66 23.43 -28.29
CA ARG A 113 14.81 24.16 -29.54
C ARG A 113 15.56 23.25 -30.51
N SER A 114 15.02 23.04 -31.70
CA SER A 114 15.78 22.47 -32.81
C SER A 114 16.96 23.41 -33.04
N MET A 115 18.18 22.89 -32.89
CA MET A 115 19.37 23.60 -33.31
C MET A 115 19.34 23.57 -34.84
N MET A 116 19.01 24.71 -35.45
CA MET A 116 19.07 24.92 -36.89
C MET A 116 20.54 24.76 -37.29
N MET A 117 20.82 23.78 -38.17
CA MET A 117 22.14 23.63 -38.81
C MET A 117 22.34 24.71 -39.85
#